data_AF-A0A2S6HRT5-F1
#
_entry.id   AF-A0A2S6HRT5-F1
#
_cell.length_a   1.000
_cell.length_b   1.000
_cell.length_c   1.000
_cell.angle_alpha   90.00
_cell.angle_beta   90.00
_cell.angle_gamma   90.00
#
_symmetry.space_group_name_H-M   'P 1'
#
loop_
_entity.id
_entity.type
_entity.pdbx_description
1 polymer ?
#
loop_
_entity_poly.entity_id
_entity_poly.type
_entity_poly.pdbx_seq_one_letter_code
_entity_poly.pdbx_strand_id
1 'polypeptide(L)'
;MKHEEEIGLESLNGLVTSELKWYVFDLIMERLKLDKIDECRYSVEKEETDKISFYIKDGTILVSGKDGGDLKVYENLYLAVCDFFNRVYQDEAKTEEAISRFLTRTLDLPILMKKPSRSLLQEQIKECEERIAALDEQLQKEDVKSLRSKRRLDGIYLEGLKAKLSGLY
;
A
#
# COMPACT_ATOMS: atom_id res chain seq x y z
N MET A 1 -33.58 -8.13 -19.17
CA MET A 1 -32.14 -8.39 -19.07
C MET A 1 -31.58 -7.31 -18.16
N LYS A 2 -31.22 -7.69 -16.92
CA LYS A 2 -30.58 -6.75 -16.00
C LYS A 2 -29.13 -6.61 -16.46
N HIS A 3 -28.68 -5.38 -16.67
CA HIS A 3 -27.26 -5.11 -16.87
C HIS A 3 -26.53 -5.66 -15.65
N GLU A 4 -25.71 -6.69 -15.86
CA GLU A 4 -24.68 -7.06 -14.91
C GLU A 4 -23.66 -5.93 -14.98
N GLU A 5 -23.77 -5.01 -14.02
CA GLU A 5 -22.71 -4.03 -13.76
C GLU A 5 -21.44 -4.84 -13.50
N GLU A 6 -20.46 -4.67 -14.37
CA GLU A 6 -19.09 -5.14 -14.18
C GLU A 6 -18.50 -4.39 -13.00
N ILE A 7 -18.76 -4.91 -11.79
CA ILE A 7 -18.19 -4.37 -10.56
C ILE A 7 -16.73 -4.84 -10.51
N GLY A 8 -15.85 -4.05 -11.13
CA GLY A 8 -14.43 -4.02 -10.77
C GLY A 8 -14.25 -3.65 -9.30
N LEU A 9 -13.02 -3.46 -8.79
CA LEU A 9 -12.86 -2.64 -7.59
C LEU A 9 -13.40 -1.26 -7.97
N GLU A 10 -14.70 -1.03 -7.80
CA GLU A 10 -15.25 0.30 -7.75
C GLU A 10 -14.65 0.94 -6.52
N SER A 11 -13.49 1.52 -6.75
CA SER A 11 -12.93 2.70 -6.15
C SER A 11 -12.77 2.67 -4.63
N LEU A 12 -11.58 3.09 -4.25
CA LEU A 12 -11.32 3.83 -3.03
C LEU A 12 -12.36 4.94 -2.72
N ASN A 13 -13.38 5.25 -3.57
CA ASN A 13 -14.51 6.13 -3.20
C ASN A 13 -15.29 5.59 -2.00
N GLY A 14 -15.31 4.27 -1.78
CA GLY A 14 -15.84 3.68 -0.54
C GLY A 14 -14.95 3.91 0.69
N LEU A 15 -13.65 4.16 0.51
CA LEU A 15 -12.73 4.52 1.59
C LEU A 15 -12.94 5.97 2.05
N VAL A 16 -13.43 6.87 1.19
CA VAL A 16 -13.66 8.28 1.52
C VAL A 16 -14.69 8.44 2.67
N THR A 17 -15.56 7.45 2.90
CA THR A 17 -16.66 7.50 3.88
C THR A 17 -16.70 6.34 4.90
N SER A 18 -15.74 5.41 4.88
CA SER A 18 -15.77 4.22 5.76
C SER A 18 -14.77 4.29 6.93
N GLU A 19 -15.12 3.66 8.06
CA GLU A 19 -14.26 3.46 9.25
C GLU A 19 -12.86 2.91 8.91
N LEU A 20 -12.75 2.29 7.75
CA LEU A 20 -11.56 1.73 7.18
C LEU A 20 -10.47 2.74 6.84
N LYS A 21 -10.84 3.94 6.36
CA LYS A 21 -9.88 5.02 6.11
C LYS A 21 -9.22 5.45 7.41
N TRP A 22 -10.03 5.61 8.46
CA TRP A 22 -9.53 5.94 9.80
C TRP A 22 -8.61 4.84 10.33
N TYR A 23 -8.99 3.57 10.16
CA TYR A 23 -8.14 2.46 10.55
C TYR A 23 -6.79 2.43 9.81
N VAL A 24 -6.77 2.70 8.50
CA VAL A 24 -5.52 2.80 7.73
C VAL A 24 -4.65 3.95 8.24
N PHE A 25 -5.24 5.11 8.48
CA PHE A 25 -4.53 6.26 9.04
C PHE A 25 -3.99 5.97 10.44
N ASP A 26 -4.78 5.34 11.29
CA ASP A 26 -4.38 4.93 12.64
C ASP A 26 -3.19 3.97 12.60
N LEU A 27 -3.17 3.00 11.69
CA LEU A 27 -2.03 2.09 11.54
C LEU A 27 -0.76 2.81 11.09
N ILE A 28 -0.87 3.75 10.15
CA ILE A 28 0.27 4.56 9.70
C ILE A 28 0.77 5.43 10.87
N MET A 29 -0.15 6.14 11.52
CA MET A 29 0.15 7.04 12.64
C MET A 29 0.72 6.29 13.85
N GLU A 30 0.19 5.11 14.20
CA GLU A 30 0.70 4.26 15.27
C GLU A 30 2.17 3.95 15.04
N ARG A 31 2.54 3.54 13.82
CA ARG A 31 3.91 3.18 13.52
C ARG A 31 4.86 4.39 13.57
N LEU A 32 4.46 5.51 12.99
CA LEU A 32 5.24 6.76 13.03
C LEU A 32 5.51 7.23 14.47
N LYS A 33 4.49 7.13 15.33
CA LYS A 33 4.60 7.46 16.76
C LYS A 33 5.51 6.49 17.52
N LEU A 34 5.38 5.18 17.28
CA LEU A 34 6.24 4.16 17.89
C LEU A 34 7.72 4.38 17.53
N ASP A 35 7.98 4.76 16.28
CA ASP A 35 9.33 5.03 15.78
C ASP A 35 9.84 6.45 16.13
N LYS A 36 9.03 7.25 16.84
CA LYS A 36 9.32 8.63 17.25
C LYS A 36 9.70 9.52 16.06
N ILE A 37 9.01 9.35 14.94
CA ILE A 37 9.16 10.24 13.79
C ILE A 37 8.54 11.59 14.15
N ASP A 38 9.29 12.66 13.90
CA ASP A 38 8.85 14.03 14.15
C ASP A 38 7.64 14.38 13.27
N GLU A 39 6.56 14.87 13.89
CA GLU A 39 5.32 15.29 13.24
C GLU A 39 5.50 16.48 12.28
N CYS A 40 6.63 17.19 12.34
CA CYS A 40 6.98 18.19 11.34
C CYS A 40 7.41 17.57 9.99
N ARG A 41 7.65 16.26 9.92
CA ARG A 41 8.13 15.59 8.70
C ARG A 41 7.03 15.03 7.83
N TYR A 42 5.87 14.73 8.41
CA TYR A 42 4.80 14.01 7.73
C TYR A 42 3.44 14.61 8.03
N SER A 43 2.52 14.40 7.10
CA SER A 43 1.09 14.62 7.29
C SER A 43 0.36 13.35 6.87
N VAL A 44 -0.63 12.95 7.64
CA VAL A 44 -1.59 11.92 7.24
C VAL A 44 -2.95 12.60 7.15
N GLU A 45 -3.87 12.04 6.38
CA GLU A 45 -5.27 12.50 6.21
C GLU A 45 -5.48 13.71 5.30
N LYS A 46 -4.53 14.64 5.26
CA LYS A 46 -4.56 15.84 4.42
C LYS A 46 -3.18 16.17 3.86
N GLU A 47 -3.19 16.94 2.79
CA GLU A 47 -1.97 17.52 2.23
C GLU A 47 -1.46 18.68 3.09
N GLU A 48 -0.19 18.62 3.45
CA GLU A 48 0.57 19.75 4.00
C GLU A 48 1.82 19.95 3.15
N THR A 49 1.95 21.12 2.53
CA THR A 49 2.95 21.39 1.49
C THR A 49 4.38 21.29 1.99
N ASP A 50 4.65 21.52 3.27
CA ASP A 50 5.98 21.45 3.89
C ASP A 50 6.35 20.02 4.37
N LYS A 51 5.46 19.05 4.17
CA LYS A 51 5.58 17.69 4.71
C LYS A 51 5.37 16.62 3.67
N ILE A 52 5.84 15.41 3.99
CA ILE A 52 5.48 14.22 3.21
C ILE A 52 4.06 13.85 3.60
N SER A 53 3.12 13.93 2.66
CA SER A 53 1.70 13.74 2.96
C SER A 53 1.19 12.41 2.41
N PHE A 54 0.36 11.71 3.20
CA PHE A 54 -0.47 10.58 2.76
C PHE A 54 -1.94 10.93 2.98
N TYR A 55 -2.72 11.00 1.91
CA TYR A 55 -4.13 11.37 2.02
C TYR A 55 -4.97 10.68 0.95
N ILE A 56 -6.28 10.64 1.18
CA ILE A 56 -7.25 10.03 0.26
C ILE A 56 -8.21 11.12 -0.19
N LYS A 57 -8.30 11.33 -1.51
CA LYS A 57 -9.17 12.33 -2.12
C LYS A 57 -9.87 11.71 -3.32
N ASP A 58 -11.19 11.92 -3.42
CA ASP A 58 -12.02 11.45 -4.54
C ASP A 58 -11.79 9.98 -4.90
N GLY A 59 -11.63 9.16 -3.87
CA GLY A 59 -11.39 7.73 -4.01
C GLY A 59 -10.09 7.37 -4.73
N THR A 60 -9.05 8.16 -4.51
CA THR A 60 -7.67 7.82 -4.88
C THR A 60 -6.75 8.09 -3.70
N ILE A 61 -5.65 7.34 -3.59
CA ILE A 61 -4.64 7.57 -2.56
C ILE A 61 -3.55 8.45 -3.15
N LEU A 62 -3.18 9.50 -2.44
CA LEU A 62 -2.18 10.46 -2.87
C LEU A 62 -1.03 10.48 -1.88
N VAL A 63 0.18 10.47 -2.43
CA VAL A 63 1.41 10.65 -1.67
C VAL A 63 2.17 11.84 -2.26
N SER A 64 2.36 12.89 -1.48
CA SER A 64 3.17 14.06 -1.87
C SER A 64 4.44 14.17 -1.03
N GLY A 65 5.50 14.71 -1.62
CA GLY A 65 6.73 15.06 -0.94
C GLY A 65 6.69 16.47 -0.33
N LYS A 66 7.78 16.85 0.33
CA LYS A 66 7.98 18.22 0.79
C LYS A 66 7.95 19.21 -0.38
N ASP A 67 7.52 20.43 -0.09
CA ASP A 67 7.27 21.53 -1.02
C ASP A 67 6.22 21.22 -2.11
N GLY A 68 5.34 20.26 -1.86
CA GLY A 68 4.32 19.80 -2.82
C GLY A 68 4.89 19.08 -4.06
N GLY A 69 6.19 18.75 -4.06
CA GLY A 69 6.85 18.03 -5.14
C GLY A 69 6.53 16.52 -5.15
N ASP A 70 6.65 15.90 -6.33
CA ASP A 70 6.49 14.44 -6.53
C ASP A 70 5.14 13.86 -6.04
N LEU A 71 4.03 14.57 -6.28
CA LEU A 71 2.69 14.02 -6.06
C LEU A 71 2.49 12.76 -6.92
N LYS A 72 2.19 11.64 -6.28
CA LYS A 72 1.84 10.38 -6.96
C LYS A 72 0.45 9.93 -6.54
N VAL A 73 -0.29 9.42 -7.51
CA VAL A 73 -1.65 8.90 -7.34
C VAL A 73 -1.60 7.39 -7.42
N TYR A 74 -2.28 6.73 -6.48
CA TYR A 74 -2.30 5.29 -6.33
C TYR A 74 -3.72 4.77 -6.20
N GLU A 75 -4.00 3.71 -6.94
CA GLU A 75 -5.21 2.89 -6.77
C GLU A 75 -4.98 1.74 -5.78
N ASN A 76 -3.70 1.40 -5.51
CA ASN A 76 -3.30 0.32 -4.63
C ASN A 76 -2.73 0.87 -3.30
N LEU A 77 -3.38 0.52 -2.19
CA LEU A 77 -2.99 0.94 -0.84
C LEU A 77 -1.60 0.48 -0.43
N TYR A 78 -1.22 -0.76 -0.77
CA TYR A 78 0.12 -1.27 -0.46
C TYR A 78 1.20 -0.42 -1.16
N LEU A 79 1.02 -0.12 -2.44
CA LEU A 79 1.99 0.69 -3.19
C LEU A 79 2.11 2.12 -2.64
N ALA A 80 0.98 2.72 -2.25
CA ALA A 80 0.97 4.05 -1.66
C ALA A 80 1.68 4.08 -0.29
N VAL A 81 1.44 3.07 0.56
CA VAL A 81 2.08 2.96 1.88
C VAL A 81 3.59 2.71 1.73
N CYS A 82 3.99 1.89 0.77
CA CYS A 82 5.40 1.72 0.43
C CYS A 82 6.05 3.05 0.04
N ASP A 83 5.46 3.82 -0.88
CA ASP A 83 6.01 5.12 -1.30
C ASP A 83 6.09 6.09 -0.11
N PHE A 84 5.02 6.21 0.66
CA PHE A 84 4.98 7.09 1.82
C PHE A 84 6.06 6.76 2.85
N PHE A 85 6.16 5.49 3.28
CA PHE A 85 7.18 5.11 4.25
C PHE A 85 8.61 5.25 3.68
N ASN A 86 8.84 4.94 2.41
CA ASN A 86 10.16 5.19 1.78
C ASN A 86 10.55 6.68 1.79
N ARG A 87 9.58 7.59 1.68
CA ARG A 87 9.84 9.04 1.76
C ARG A 87 10.07 9.49 3.20
N VAL A 88 9.26 8.97 4.15
CA VAL A 88 9.33 9.37 5.56
C VAL A 88 10.59 8.85 6.24
N TYR A 89 10.90 7.58 6.04
CA TYR A 89 12.05 6.92 6.63
C TYR A 89 13.27 7.05 5.71
N GLN A 90 14.39 7.48 6.30
CA GLN A 90 15.68 7.53 5.61
C GLN A 90 16.49 6.22 5.78
N ASP A 91 15.94 5.25 6.52
CA ASP A 91 16.57 3.99 6.86
C ASP A 91 15.74 2.82 6.28
N GLU A 92 16.35 2.05 5.39
CA GLU A 92 15.69 0.96 4.67
C GLU A 92 15.16 -0.14 5.59
N ALA A 93 15.86 -0.45 6.69
CA ALA A 93 15.44 -1.50 7.62
C ALA A 93 14.19 -1.06 8.41
N LYS A 94 14.13 0.22 8.81
CA LYS A 94 12.93 0.79 9.43
C LYS A 94 11.76 0.83 8.46
N THR A 95 12.01 1.16 7.19
CA THR A 95 10.99 1.13 6.14
C THR A 95 10.43 -0.27 5.95
N GLU A 96 11.29 -1.28 5.83
CA GLU A 96 10.87 -2.69 5.69
C GLU A 96 10.02 -3.14 6.88
N GLU A 97 10.44 -2.82 8.10
CA GLU A 97 9.71 -3.18 9.32
C GLU A 97 8.33 -2.50 9.39
N ALA A 98 8.26 -1.21 9.05
CA ALA A 98 7.02 -0.44 9.03
C ALA A 98 6.02 -1.00 8.01
N ILE A 99 6.48 -1.27 6.78
CA ILE A 99 5.64 -1.84 5.71
C ILE A 99 5.20 -3.26 6.08
N SER A 100 6.11 -4.09 6.59
CA SER A 100 5.78 -5.47 6.99
C SER A 100 4.70 -5.50 8.06
N ARG A 101 4.82 -4.66 9.10
CA ARG A 101 3.81 -4.57 10.17
C ARG A 101 2.46 -4.06 9.65
N PHE A 102 2.47 -3.09 8.74
CA PHE A 102 1.26 -2.61 8.09
C PHE A 102 0.56 -3.74 7.31
N LEU A 103 1.32 -4.49 6.50
CA LEU A 103 0.81 -5.62 5.73
C LEU A 103 0.20 -6.70 6.63
N THR A 104 0.91 -7.16 7.66
CA THR A 104 0.40 -8.19 8.58
C THR A 104 -0.93 -7.80 9.21
N ARG A 105 -1.16 -6.51 9.48
CA ARG A 105 -2.39 -6.03 10.11
C ARG A 105 -3.52 -5.69 9.14
N THR A 106 -3.24 -5.59 7.84
CA THR A 106 -4.23 -5.21 6.82
C THR A 106 -4.60 -6.35 5.87
N LEU A 107 -3.74 -7.35 5.73
CA LEU A 107 -4.01 -8.52 4.89
C LEU A 107 -5.21 -9.31 5.41
N ASP A 108 -5.43 -9.40 6.72
CA ASP A 108 -6.53 -10.19 7.30
C ASP A 108 -7.85 -9.42 7.49
N LEU A 109 -7.93 -8.14 7.14
CA LEU A 109 -9.12 -7.33 7.42
C LEU A 109 -10.25 -7.55 6.43
N PRO A 110 -11.41 -8.09 6.86
CA PRO A 110 -12.55 -8.38 5.98
C PRO A 110 -13.25 -7.13 5.43
N ILE A 111 -13.00 -5.94 6.01
CA ILE A 111 -13.69 -4.69 5.64
C ILE A 111 -12.89 -3.85 4.63
N LEU A 112 -11.57 -4.07 4.47
CA LEU A 112 -10.84 -3.69 3.25
C LEU A 112 -11.35 -4.48 2.03
N MET A 113 -12.29 -5.40 2.25
CA MET A 113 -12.72 -6.48 1.36
C MET A 113 -14.25 -6.52 1.22
N LYS A 114 -14.87 -5.54 0.53
CA LYS A 114 -15.88 -6.00 -0.44
C LYS A 114 -15.10 -6.87 -1.42
N LYS A 115 -15.41 -8.17 -1.45
CA LYS A 115 -14.69 -9.19 -2.25
C LYS A 115 -14.26 -8.58 -3.59
N PRO A 116 -12.97 -8.26 -3.79
CA PRO A 116 -12.52 -7.85 -5.11
C PRO A 116 -12.94 -8.94 -6.08
N SER A 117 -13.41 -8.55 -7.26
CA SER A 117 -13.77 -9.52 -8.29
C SER A 117 -12.59 -10.46 -8.49
N ARG A 118 -12.89 -11.75 -8.69
CA ARG A 118 -11.84 -12.77 -8.85
C ARG A 118 -10.82 -12.36 -9.93
N SER A 119 -11.28 -11.73 -11.00
CA SER A 119 -10.47 -11.19 -12.08
C SER A 119 -9.44 -10.17 -11.60
N LEU A 120 -9.83 -9.30 -10.67
CA LEU A 120 -8.97 -8.23 -10.17
C LEU A 120 -7.94 -8.73 -9.15
N LEU A 121 -8.30 -9.72 -8.32
CA LEU A 121 -7.30 -10.43 -7.53
C LEU A 121 -6.29 -11.15 -8.43
N GLN A 122 -6.75 -11.77 -9.51
CA GLN A 122 -5.87 -12.43 -10.48
C GLN A 122 -4.94 -11.43 -11.18
N GLU A 123 -5.44 -10.24 -11.54
CA GLU A 123 -4.64 -9.15 -12.11
C GLU A 123 -3.57 -8.66 -11.12
N GLN A 124 -3.95 -8.36 -9.88
CA GLN A 124 -3.00 -7.93 -8.84
C GLN A 124 -1.96 -9.00 -8.49
N ILE A 125 -2.36 -10.28 -8.49
CA ILE A 125 -1.44 -11.41 -8.33
C ILE A 125 -0.45 -11.42 -9.49
N LYS A 126 -0.93 -11.32 -10.73
CA LYS A 126 -0.08 -11.32 -11.92
C LYS A 126 0.91 -10.15 -11.91
N GLU A 127 0.45 -8.94 -11.63
CA GLU A 127 1.34 -7.77 -11.51
C GLU A 127 2.38 -7.94 -10.41
N CYS A 128 1.99 -8.54 -9.28
CA CYS A 128 2.93 -8.80 -8.18
C CYS A 128 3.96 -9.88 -8.55
N GLU A 129 3.55 -10.93 -9.28
CA GLU A 129 4.44 -11.95 -9.81
C GLU A 129 5.41 -11.36 -10.83
N GLU A 130 4.95 -10.48 -11.72
CA GLU A 130 5.79 -9.77 -12.69
C GLU A 130 6.80 -8.85 -11.99
N ARG A 131 6.40 -8.12 -10.93
CA ARG A 131 7.34 -7.32 -10.12
C ARG A 131 8.39 -8.18 -9.42
N ILE A 132 7.99 -9.30 -8.83
CA ILE A 132 8.93 -10.23 -8.18
C ILE A 132 9.90 -10.80 -9.20
N ALA A 133 9.43 -11.22 -10.38
CA ALA A 133 10.27 -11.72 -11.45
C ALA A 133 11.31 -10.67 -11.88
N ALA A 134 10.88 -9.41 -12.07
CA ALA A 134 11.79 -8.32 -12.39
C ALA A 134 12.84 -8.06 -11.29
N LEU A 135 12.45 -8.16 -10.02
CA LEU A 135 13.39 -8.04 -8.89
C LEU A 135 14.35 -9.22 -8.82
N ASP A 136 13.88 -10.45 -9.06
CA ASP A 136 14.71 -11.65 -9.09
C ASP A 136 15.74 -11.56 -10.25
N GLU A 137 15.35 -11.06 -11.43
CA GLU A 137 16.27 -10.77 -12.54
C GLU A 137 17.31 -9.69 -12.21
N GLN A 138 16.91 -8.64 -11.48
CA GLN A 138 17.84 -7.60 -11.03
C GLN A 138 18.83 -8.15 -9.99
N LEU A 139 18.36 -8.95 -9.04
CA LEU A 139 19.17 -9.57 -8.00
C LEU A 139 20.19 -10.59 -8.54
N GLN A 140 19.93 -11.20 -9.70
CA GLN A 140 20.93 -12.02 -10.41
C GLN A 140 22.10 -11.19 -10.94
N LYS A 141 21.87 -9.91 -11.24
CA LYS A 141 22.88 -8.99 -11.79
C LYS A 141 23.60 -8.23 -10.68
N GLU A 142 22.85 -7.79 -9.68
CA GLU A 142 23.36 -6.98 -8.57
C GLU A 142 22.70 -7.40 -7.26
N ASP A 143 23.53 -7.90 -6.35
CA ASP A 143 23.07 -8.44 -5.09
C ASP A 143 22.94 -7.35 -4.01
N VAL A 144 21.88 -6.56 -4.13
CA VAL A 144 21.64 -5.39 -3.27
C VAL A 144 20.63 -5.72 -2.16
N LYS A 145 20.98 -5.39 -0.91
CA LYS A 145 20.14 -5.63 0.27
C LYS A 145 18.72 -5.02 0.13
N SER A 146 18.63 -3.79 -0.37
CA SER A 146 17.35 -3.08 -0.56
C SER A 146 16.42 -3.79 -1.55
N LEU A 147 16.97 -4.34 -2.63
CA LEU A 147 16.23 -5.14 -3.61
C LEU A 147 15.71 -6.44 -2.99
N ARG A 148 16.51 -7.10 -2.15
CA ARG A 148 16.07 -8.30 -1.40
C ARG A 148 14.93 -7.98 -0.44
N SER A 149 15.03 -6.89 0.31
CA SER A 149 13.99 -6.43 1.23
C SER A 149 12.68 -6.15 0.49
N LYS A 150 12.74 -5.42 -0.63
CA LYS A 150 11.58 -5.17 -1.48
C LYS A 150 10.96 -6.46 -2.02
N ARG A 151 11.78 -7.37 -2.55
CA ARG A 151 11.33 -8.67 -3.05
C ARG A 151 10.65 -9.51 -1.96
N ARG A 152 11.18 -9.47 -0.74
CA ARG A 152 10.57 -10.15 0.43
C ARG A 152 9.19 -9.59 0.75
N LEU A 153 9.03 -8.27 0.77
CA LEU A 153 7.75 -7.62 1.02
C LEU A 153 6.72 -7.97 -0.07
N ASP A 154 7.12 -7.95 -1.34
CA ASP A 154 6.25 -8.38 -2.44
C ASP A 154 5.87 -9.86 -2.31
N GLY A 155 6.77 -10.71 -1.80
CA GLY A 155 6.45 -12.11 -1.49
C GLY A 155 5.36 -12.27 -0.43
N ILE A 156 5.45 -11.53 0.68
CA ILE A 156 4.42 -11.53 1.75
C ILE A 156 3.08 -11.04 1.19
N TYR A 157 3.12 -9.98 0.38
CA TYR A 157 1.92 -9.44 -0.25
C TYR A 157 1.27 -10.45 -1.20
N LEU A 158 2.07 -11.12 -2.05
CA LEU A 158 1.60 -12.17 -2.97
C LEU A 158 0.96 -13.35 -2.23
N GLU A 159 1.55 -13.81 -1.13
CA GLU A 159 0.97 -14.86 -0.28
C GLU A 159 -0.40 -14.44 0.27
N GLY A 160 -0.52 -13.22 0.77
CA GLY A 160 -1.79 -12.66 1.22
C GLY A 160 -2.84 -12.58 0.11
N LEU A 161 -2.46 -12.16 -1.10
CA LEU A 161 -3.36 -12.14 -2.26
C LEU A 161 -3.85 -13.55 -2.65
N LYS A 162 -2.94 -14.53 -2.67
CA LYS A 162 -3.26 -15.93 -3.01
C LYS A 162 -4.15 -16.59 -1.97
N ALA A 163 -3.89 -16.37 -0.68
CA ALA A 163 -4.75 -16.85 0.41
C ALA A 163 -6.16 -16.27 0.33
N LYS A 164 -6.30 -15.01 -0.09
CA LYS A 164 -7.60 -14.40 -0.35
C LYS A 164 -8.32 -15.04 -1.53
N LEU A 165 -7.62 -15.25 -2.65
CA LEU A 165 -8.20 -15.90 -3.83
C LEU A 165 -8.68 -17.32 -3.52
N SER A 166 -7.95 -18.09 -2.71
CA SER A 166 -8.34 -19.44 -2.31
C SER A 166 -9.52 -19.45 -1.33
N GLY A 167 -9.61 -18.47 -0.42
CA GLY A 167 -10.73 -18.30 0.51
C GLY A 167 -12.03 -17.78 -0.12
N LEU A 168 -12.08 -17.57 -1.44
CA LEU A 168 -13.30 -17.19 -2.17
C LEU A 168 -14.22 -18.37 -2.51
N TYR A 169 -13.77 -19.60 -2.27
CA TYR A 169 -14.50 -20.85 -2.51
C TYR A 169 -15.20 -21.38 -1.26
#